data_AF-A0A4R0J0G4-F1
#
_entry.id   AF-A0A4R0J0G4-F1
#
_cell.length_a   1.000
_cell.length_b   1.000
_cell.length_c   1.000
_cell.angle_alpha   90.00
_cell.angle_beta   90.00
_cell.angle_gamma   90.00
#
_symmetry.space_group_name_H-M   'P 1'
#
loop_
_entity.id
_entity.type
_entity.pdbx_description
1 polymer ?
#
loop_
_entity_poly.entity_id
_entity_poly.type
_entity_poly.pdbx_seq_one_letter_code
_entity_poly.pdbx_strand_id
1 'polypeptide(L)'
;MGSGSGTDDGSAGRMVLRRCPKGPGRQPAAVAVRGRAMRRSAWILVGFGVLLVVLAALLRFVVAPSATKLPGDTDSTTTYSGKGTVLNAAALQSGDMANAIARDIPVTLDRRVYVSDTDGGTAIVHDDGTLKAGSSSSKDNHTYAVDRTKLTEAETVNGAQVEKHQGLTITMPVDPKAASDVYMYWDTPTRTAVPVKYVGTEKRGGRDTYHYRATASGALADPAMQQQLPAALPRTLAPALLALLPAETQQLLAPLVSRLPEQVPLSYTASSTYDVWADAELGAPLDTKINRSVVANVALGSTPIPLLPVLAIDVTADQASVQQAVKDVDAAGLELAWIESWGPLVLLILGVLLGVLGLVVRRRTPGPA
;
A
#
# COMPACT_ATOMS: atom_id res chain seq x y z
N MET A 1 60.05 49.97 -9.75
CA MET A 1 61.01 51.05 -9.39
C MET A 1 62.27 50.82 -10.21
N GLY A 2 62.84 51.89 -10.79
CA GLY A 2 64.04 51.84 -11.63
C GLY A 2 63.68 51.92 -13.12
N SER A 3 63.49 53.12 -13.70
CA SER A 3 64.53 54.07 -14.14
C SER A 3 65.21 53.53 -15.40
N GLY A 4 65.00 54.09 -16.59
CA GLY A 4 65.54 55.39 -17.02
C GLY A 4 66.68 55.08 -18.00
N SER A 5 66.47 55.28 -19.31
CA SER A 5 66.79 56.52 -20.06
C SER A 5 68.27 56.63 -20.48
N GLY A 6 68.49 56.86 -21.78
CA GLY A 6 69.71 57.44 -22.36
C GLY A 6 70.16 56.71 -23.63
N THR A 7 69.83 57.18 -24.84
CA THR A 7 70.47 58.24 -25.67
C THR A 7 71.85 57.89 -26.20
N ASP A 8 71.94 57.77 -27.54
CA ASP A 8 72.85 58.47 -28.48
C ASP A 8 73.13 57.54 -29.69
N ASP A 9 72.74 57.92 -30.91
CA ASP A 9 73.24 58.98 -31.81
C ASP A 9 74.24 58.39 -32.82
N GLY A 10 74.03 58.67 -34.11
CA GLY A 10 74.81 57.97 -35.14
C GLY A 10 74.33 58.11 -36.60
N SER A 11 74.37 59.34 -37.11
CA SER A 11 74.94 59.69 -38.43
C SER A 11 74.42 59.03 -39.73
N ALA A 12 73.68 59.86 -40.47
CA ALA A 12 73.88 60.26 -41.87
C ALA A 12 74.10 59.23 -43.00
N GLY A 13 73.14 59.19 -43.93
CA GLY A 13 73.33 58.74 -45.31
C GLY A 13 72.21 59.24 -46.23
N ARG A 14 72.41 60.37 -46.91
CA ARG A 14 71.53 60.87 -47.99
C ARG A 14 71.87 60.13 -49.30
N MET A 15 70.87 59.54 -49.96
CA MET A 15 70.90 59.33 -51.42
C MET A 15 69.50 59.25 -52.05
N VAL A 16 69.00 60.42 -52.46
CA VAL A 16 68.43 60.79 -53.76
C VAL A 16 67.75 59.71 -54.65
N LEU A 17 66.45 59.95 -54.89
CA LEU A 17 65.59 59.73 -56.07
C LEU A 17 65.30 58.32 -56.63
N ARG A 18 64.00 57.96 -56.61
CA ARG A 18 63.14 57.76 -57.81
C ARG A 18 61.67 57.52 -57.41
N ARG A 19 60.77 58.43 -57.82
CA ARG A 19 59.31 58.22 -57.99
C ARG A 19 59.14 57.44 -59.32
N CYS A 20 58.32 56.40 -59.49
CA CYS A 20 56.84 56.26 -59.51
C CYS A 20 56.54 54.83 -60.11
N PRO A 21 55.28 54.36 -60.31
CA PRO A 21 54.22 54.02 -59.35
C PRO A 21 53.75 52.54 -59.51
N LYS A 22 53.15 51.93 -58.48
CA LYS A 22 52.36 50.67 -58.64
C LYS A 22 51.26 50.61 -57.59
N GLY A 23 49.99 50.72 -58.02
CA GLY A 23 48.84 50.24 -57.23
C GLY A 23 48.73 48.70 -57.30
N PRO A 24 47.66 48.06 -56.78
CA PRO A 24 46.60 48.52 -55.88
C PRO A 24 46.68 47.82 -54.49
N GLY A 25 46.08 48.42 -53.46
CA GLY A 25 45.95 47.81 -52.14
C GLY A 25 44.93 46.66 -52.15
N ARG A 26 45.38 45.43 -51.92
CA ARG A 26 44.54 44.29 -51.54
C ARG A 26 44.37 44.29 -50.01
N GLN A 27 43.12 44.34 -49.55
CA GLN A 27 42.71 44.08 -48.17
C GLN A 27 43.00 42.61 -47.79
N PRO A 28 43.35 42.29 -46.53
CA PRO A 28 43.43 40.92 -46.07
C PRO A 28 42.03 40.33 -45.85
N ALA A 29 41.74 39.21 -46.51
CA ALA A 29 40.53 38.42 -46.29
C ALA A 29 40.58 37.78 -44.89
N ALA A 30 39.65 38.20 -44.01
CA ALA A 30 39.37 37.49 -42.78
C ALA A 30 38.66 36.17 -43.10
N VAL A 31 39.27 35.06 -42.70
CA VAL A 31 38.73 33.70 -42.86
C VAL A 31 37.49 33.54 -41.96
N ALA A 32 36.31 33.41 -42.59
CA ALA A 32 35.04 33.19 -41.91
C ALA A 32 34.88 31.71 -41.48
N VAL A 33 35.14 31.40 -40.20
CA VAL A 33 34.85 30.08 -39.60
C VAL A 33 33.55 30.06 -38.76
N ARG A 34 32.78 31.16 -38.70
CA ARG A 34 31.64 31.28 -37.76
C ARG A 34 30.27 30.75 -38.22
N GLY A 35 30.13 30.25 -39.45
CA GLY A 35 28.80 29.89 -40.01
C GLY A 35 28.26 28.48 -39.72
N ARG A 36 29.10 27.50 -39.38
CA ARG A 36 28.69 26.07 -39.30
C ARG A 36 28.26 25.60 -37.90
N ALA A 37 28.79 26.20 -36.83
CA ALA A 37 28.52 25.78 -35.45
C ALA A 37 27.08 26.11 -34.98
N MET A 38 26.55 27.29 -35.35
CA MET A 38 25.22 27.74 -34.91
C MET A 38 24.04 26.97 -35.52
N ARG A 39 24.22 26.40 -36.72
CA ARG A 39 23.16 25.58 -37.34
C ARG A 39 23.02 24.21 -36.68
N ARG A 40 24.12 23.63 -36.18
CA ARG A 40 24.11 22.34 -35.47
C ARG A 40 23.49 22.48 -34.08
N SER A 41 23.79 23.56 -33.36
CA SER A 41 23.21 23.81 -32.03
C SER A 41 21.69 24.04 -32.06
N ALA A 42 21.16 24.71 -33.08
CA ALA A 42 19.71 24.90 -33.23
C ALA A 42 18.95 23.56 -33.42
N TRP A 43 19.51 22.62 -34.20
CA TRP A 43 18.93 21.28 -34.37
C TRP A 43 19.04 20.42 -33.10
N ILE A 44 20.12 20.58 -32.33
CA ILE A 44 20.26 19.92 -31.03
C ILE A 44 19.16 20.40 -30.06
N LEU A 45 18.89 21.71 -30.02
CA LEU A 45 17.82 22.29 -29.17
C LEU A 45 16.43 21.80 -29.58
N VAL A 46 16.12 21.74 -30.88
CA VAL A 46 14.85 21.19 -31.37
C VAL A 46 14.74 19.69 -31.05
N GLY A 47 15.80 18.92 -31.29
CA GLY A 47 15.83 17.49 -30.99
C GLY A 47 15.63 17.21 -29.50
N PHE A 48 16.28 17.98 -28.63
CA PHE A 48 16.11 17.87 -27.19
C PHE A 48 14.71 18.31 -26.73
N GLY A 49 14.15 19.36 -27.33
CA GLY A 49 12.77 19.77 -27.10
C GLY A 49 11.77 18.65 -27.41
N VAL A 50 11.91 18.01 -28.58
CA VAL A 50 11.08 16.85 -28.96
C VAL A 50 11.29 15.67 -28.00
N LEU A 51 12.53 15.38 -27.61
CA LEU A 51 12.82 14.32 -26.64
C LEU A 51 12.09 14.54 -25.31
N LEU A 52 12.10 15.75 -24.76
CA LEU A 52 11.39 16.07 -23.52
C LEU A 52 9.86 15.91 -23.64
N VAL A 53 9.28 16.28 -24.79
CA VAL A 53 7.85 16.06 -25.05
C VAL A 53 7.52 14.56 -25.13
N VAL A 54 8.38 13.77 -25.79
CA VAL A 54 8.22 12.30 -25.83
C VAL A 54 8.34 11.72 -24.42
N LEU A 55 9.32 12.16 -23.62
CA LEU A 55 9.46 11.74 -22.22
C LEU A 55 8.24 12.12 -21.39
N ALA A 56 7.66 13.32 -21.56
CA ALA A 56 6.42 13.71 -20.89
C ALA A 56 5.27 12.75 -21.22
N ALA A 57 5.12 12.36 -22.48
CA ALA A 57 4.13 11.39 -22.91
C ALA A 57 4.39 9.99 -22.33
N LEU A 58 5.63 9.51 -22.35
CA LEU A 58 6.00 8.22 -21.75
C LEU A 58 5.70 8.21 -20.24
N LEU A 59 6.03 9.29 -19.53
CA LEU A 59 5.79 9.40 -18.10
C LEU A 59 4.28 9.35 -17.80
N ARG A 60 3.47 10.10 -18.56
CA ARG A 60 2.01 10.15 -18.37
C ARG A 60 1.25 8.89 -18.79
N PHE A 61 1.69 8.20 -19.84
CA PHE A 61 0.92 7.11 -20.46
C PHE A 61 1.51 5.72 -20.20
N VAL A 62 2.78 5.62 -19.78
CA VAL A 62 3.44 4.34 -19.51
C VAL A 62 3.78 4.20 -18.04
N VAL A 63 4.35 5.24 -17.42
CA VAL A 63 4.81 5.18 -16.02
C VAL A 63 3.65 5.38 -15.05
N ALA A 64 2.84 6.43 -15.21
CA ALA A 64 1.72 6.73 -14.32
C ALA A 64 0.77 5.54 -14.05
N PRO A 65 0.26 4.81 -15.06
CA PRO A 65 -0.59 3.64 -14.81
C PRO A 65 0.08 2.49 -14.05
N SER A 66 1.42 2.48 -14.00
CA SER A 66 2.18 1.49 -13.22
C SER A 66 2.42 1.96 -11.78
N ALA A 67 2.43 3.27 -11.53
CA ALA A 67 2.59 3.86 -10.21
C ALA A 67 1.32 3.74 -9.34
N THR A 68 0.16 3.56 -9.97
CA THR A 68 -1.13 3.30 -9.27
C THR A 68 -1.32 1.83 -8.88
N LYS A 69 -0.36 0.96 -9.20
CA LYS A 69 -0.39 -0.46 -8.82
C LYS A 69 0.15 -0.63 -7.40
N LEU A 70 -0.32 -1.66 -6.71
CA LEU A 70 0.29 -2.13 -5.46
C LEU A 70 1.82 -2.29 -5.65
N PRO A 71 2.64 -1.56 -4.88
CA PRO A 71 4.10 -1.62 -4.98
C PRO A 71 4.63 -3.02 -4.63
N GLY A 72 5.68 -3.46 -5.33
CA GLY A 72 6.26 -4.78 -5.09
C GLY A 72 7.10 -4.86 -3.80
N ASP A 73 7.42 -3.71 -3.24
CA ASP A 73 8.15 -3.50 -1.99
C ASP A 73 7.24 -3.06 -0.84
N THR A 74 5.91 -3.19 -1.00
CA THR A 74 4.95 -2.93 0.08
C THR A 74 5.35 -3.74 1.32
N ASP A 75 5.52 -3.05 2.44
CA ASP A 75 5.73 -3.64 3.76
C ASP A 75 5.25 -2.65 4.81
N SER A 76 4.17 -2.99 5.49
CA SER A 76 3.53 -2.15 6.49
C SER A 76 3.15 -2.97 7.70
N THR A 77 3.30 -2.37 8.89
CA THR A 77 2.85 -2.99 10.14
C THR A 77 1.87 -2.05 10.83
N THR A 78 0.71 -2.59 11.20
CA THR A 78 -0.32 -1.90 11.99
C THR A 78 -0.47 -2.62 13.31
N THR A 79 -0.27 -1.90 14.41
CA THR A 79 -0.56 -2.39 15.75
C THR A 79 -1.96 -1.93 16.16
N TYR A 80 -2.77 -2.89 16.57
CA TYR A 80 -4.10 -2.68 17.10
C TYR A 80 -4.08 -2.91 18.60
N SER A 81 -4.85 -2.11 19.32
CA SER A 81 -5.03 -2.26 20.76
C SER A 81 -6.50 -2.20 21.13
N GLY A 82 -6.86 -2.92 22.19
CA GLY A 82 -8.21 -2.92 22.70
C GLY A 82 -8.40 -3.92 23.81
N LYS A 83 -9.60 -4.49 23.88
CA LYS A 83 -9.95 -5.47 24.90
C LYS A 83 -10.54 -6.71 24.28
N GLY A 84 -10.47 -7.81 25.02
CA GLY A 84 -11.06 -9.05 24.59
C GLY A 84 -11.46 -9.99 25.70
N THR A 85 -12.14 -11.05 25.29
CA THR A 85 -12.43 -12.24 26.06
C THR A 85 -11.75 -13.42 25.39
N VAL A 86 -10.99 -14.20 26.16
CA VAL A 86 -10.30 -15.40 25.65
C VAL A 86 -10.55 -16.58 26.58
N LEU A 87 -10.64 -17.77 25.97
CA LEU A 87 -10.64 -19.02 26.72
C LEU A 87 -9.24 -19.27 27.29
N ASN A 88 -9.17 -19.45 28.61
CA ASN A 88 -7.98 -19.91 29.29
C ASN A 88 -7.98 -21.44 29.33
N ALA A 89 -7.36 -22.06 28.32
CA ALA A 89 -7.32 -23.52 28.21
C ALA A 89 -6.64 -24.18 29.42
N ALA A 90 -5.62 -23.57 30.02
CA ALA A 90 -4.94 -24.11 31.20
C ALA A 90 -5.84 -24.12 32.43
N ALA A 91 -6.59 -23.04 32.67
CA ALA A 91 -7.59 -22.99 33.75
C ALA A 91 -8.74 -23.97 33.51
N LEU A 92 -9.18 -24.14 32.26
CA LEU A 92 -10.17 -25.15 31.90
C LEU A 92 -9.67 -26.58 32.20
N GLN A 93 -8.42 -26.87 31.86
CA GLN A 93 -7.79 -28.18 32.10
C GLN A 93 -7.53 -28.47 33.59
N SER A 94 -7.20 -27.44 34.38
CA SER A 94 -6.94 -27.58 35.82
C SER A 94 -8.21 -27.56 36.69
N GLY A 95 -9.38 -27.35 36.09
CA GLY A 95 -10.65 -27.27 36.82
C GLY A 95 -10.94 -25.90 37.43
N ASP A 96 -10.11 -24.88 37.17
CA ASP A 96 -10.30 -23.51 37.66
C ASP A 96 -11.30 -22.74 36.80
N MET A 97 -12.59 -22.99 37.05
CA MET A 97 -13.68 -22.39 36.27
C MET A 97 -13.82 -20.89 36.48
N ALA A 98 -13.37 -20.36 37.62
CA ALA A 98 -13.41 -18.93 37.89
C ALA A 98 -12.52 -18.15 36.91
N ASN A 99 -11.40 -18.75 36.49
CA ASN A 99 -10.45 -18.15 35.55
C ASN A 99 -10.44 -18.80 34.16
N ALA A 100 -11.38 -19.72 33.88
CA ALA A 100 -11.50 -20.39 32.59
C ALA A 100 -11.81 -19.40 31.45
N ILE A 101 -12.42 -18.26 31.75
CA ILE A 101 -12.71 -17.20 30.78
C ILE A 101 -12.13 -15.89 31.28
N ALA A 102 -11.04 -15.45 30.64
CA ALA A 102 -10.47 -14.14 30.91
C ALA A 102 -11.25 -13.10 30.10
N ARG A 103 -12.02 -12.25 30.79
CA ARG A 103 -12.87 -11.20 30.19
C ARG A 103 -12.25 -9.82 30.38
N ASP A 104 -12.54 -8.91 29.46
CA ASP A 104 -12.12 -7.50 29.52
C ASP A 104 -10.60 -7.31 29.68
N ILE A 105 -9.81 -8.27 29.18
CA ILE A 105 -8.36 -8.19 29.26
C ILE A 105 -7.80 -7.33 28.12
N PRO A 106 -6.67 -6.62 28.33
CA PRO A 106 -5.97 -5.96 27.25
C PRO A 106 -5.56 -6.95 26.17
N VAL A 107 -5.79 -6.57 24.92
CA VAL A 107 -5.42 -7.34 23.74
C VAL A 107 -4.67 -6.44 22.77
N THR A 108 -3.62 -6.97 22.17
CA THR A 108 -2.91 -6.33 21.06
C THR A 108 -2.86 -7.27 19.87
N LEU A 109 -3.08 -6.73 18.67
CA LEU A 109 -2.89 -7.45 17.42
C LEU A 109 -1.83 -6.70 16.61
N ASP A 110 -0.71 -7.36 16.33
CA ASP A 110 0.30 -6.83 15.40
C ASP A 110 0.04 -7.45 14.03
N ARG A 111 -0.35 -6.65 13.04
CA ARG A 111 -0.64 -7.10 11.67
C ARG A 111 0.43 -6.55 10.72
N ARG A 112 1.12 -7.40 9.98
CA ARG A 112 2.07 -7.01 8.95
C ARG A 112 1.58 -7.44 7.58
N VAL A 113 1.47 -6.48 6.67
CA VAL A 113 1.12 -6.72 5.27
C VAL A 113 2.34 -6.42 4.40
N TYR A 114 2.81 -7.41 3.64
CA TYR A 114 3.95 -7.21 2.74
C TYR A 114 3.84 -8.01 1.43
N VAL A 115 4.52 -7.54 0.40
CA VAL A 115 4.64 -8.22 -0.89
C VAL A 115 5.97 -8.93 -0.96
N SER A 116 5.97 -10.22 -1.28
CA SER A 116 7.21 -11.00 -1.43
C SER A 116 7.64 -11.18 -2.87
N ASP A 117 6.70 -11.10 -3.81
CA ASP A 117 6.94 -11.35 -5.22
C ASP A 117 5.90 -10.63 -6.09
N THR A 118 6.30 -10.25 -7.31
CA THR A 118 5.39 -9.68 -8.31
C THR A 118 5.77 -10.17 -9.70
N ASP A 119 4.76 -10.49 -10.51
CA ASP A 119 4.92 -10.68 -11.95
C ASP A 119 3.80 -9.95 -12.69
N GLY A 120 4.19 -8.98 -13.51
CA GLY A 120 3.28 -8.10 -14.23
C GLY A 120 2.23 -7.46 -13.33
N GLY A 121 0.98 -7.91 -13.50
CA GLY A 121 -0.20 -7.41 -12.77
C GLY A 121 -0.50 -8.12 -11.46
N THR A 122 0.25 -9.16 -11.07
CA THR A 122 0.01 -9.94 -9.86
C THR A 122 1.06 -9.65 -8.79
N ALA A 123 0.64 -9.62 -7.53
CA ALA A 123 1.51 -9.65 -6.36
C ALA A 123 1.18 -10.85 -5.46
N ILE A 124 2.21 -11.44 -4.86
CA ILE A 124 2.08 -12.38 -3.75
C ILE A 124 2.15 -11.58 -2.46
N VAL A 125 1.00 -11.46 -1.79
CA VAL A 125 0.79 -10.65 -0.59
C VAL A 125 0.71 -11.57 0.61
N HIS A 126 1.38 -11.19 1.69
CA HIS A 126 1.30 -11.83 3.00
C HIS A 126 0.58 -10.91 3.97
N ASP A 127 -0.31 -11.48 4.76
CA ASP A 127 -1.04 -10.82 5.85
C ASP A 127 -0.79 -11.61 7.13
N ASP A 128 0.22 -11.19 7.89
CA ASP A 128 0.69 -11.87 9.08
C ASP A 128 0.15 -11.18 10.34
N GLY A 129 -0.72 -11.86 11.08
CA GLY A 129 -1.27 -11.40 12.35
C GLY A 129 -0.64 -12.11 13.54
N THR A 130 -0.27 -11.36 14.58
CA THR A 130 0.07 -11.89 15.90
C THR A 130 -0.85 -11.29 16.95
N LEU A 131 -1.77 -12.11 17.47
CA LEU A 131 -2.67 -11.73 18.54
C LEU A 131 -2.05 -12.07 19.90
N LYS A 132 -1.97 -11.09 20.79
CA LYS A 132 -1.56 -11.27 22.19
C LYS A 132 -2.72 -10.91 23.10
N ALA A 133 -3.09 -11.82 23.97
CA ALA A 133 -4.20 -11.66 24.90
C ALA A 133 -3.81 -12.24 26.27
N GLY A 134 -3.48 -11.38 27.22
CA GLY A 134 -2.91 -11.81 28.50
C GLY A 134 -1.59 -12.56 28.30
N SER A 135 -1.50 -13.79 28.82
CA SER A 135 -0.33 -14.68 28.62
C SER A 135 -0.38 -15.49 27.33
N SER A 136 -1.48 -15.43 26.57
CA SER A 136 -1.65 -16.19 25.34
C SER A 136 -1.18 -15.40 24.12
N SER A 137 -0.58 -16.10 23.16
CA SER A 137 -0.17 -15.55 21.87
C SER A 137 -0.52 -16.53 20.76
N SER A 138 -1.18 -16.06 19.71
CA SER A 138 -1.51 -16.85 18.52
C SER A 138 -1.13 -16.12 17.25
N LYS A 139 -0.83 -16.90 16.21
CA LYS A 139 -0.53 -16.40 14.86
C LYS A 139 -1.70 -16.69 13.93
N ASP A 140 -1.94 -15.76 13.02
CA ASP A 140 -3.00 -15.75 12.01
C ASP A 140 -2.38 -15.24 10.71
N ASN A 141 -1.72 -16.14 9.98
CA ASN A 141 -0.90 -15.78 8.81
C ASN A 141 -1.54 -16.30 7.54
N HIS A 142 -1.64 -15.43 6.53
CA HIS A 142 -2.26 -15.74 5.25
C HIS A 142 -1.42 -15.25 4.08
N THR A 143 -1.49 -15.97 2.97
CA THR A 143 -0.81 -15.58 1.73
C THR A 143 -1.80 -15.61 0.57
N TYR A 144 -1.85 -14.54 -0.21
CA TYR A 144 -2.80 -14.35 -1.31
C TYR A 144 -2.07 -13.94 -2.60
N ALA A 145 -2.59 -14.41 -3.73
CA ALA A 145 -2.29 -13.79 -5.02
C ALA A 145 -3.34 -12.69 -5.30
N VAL A 146 -2.87 -11.48 -5.59
CA VAL A 146 -3.70 -10.28 -5.71
C VAL A 146 -3.38 -9.52 -7.00
N ASP A 147 -4.42 -9.09 -7.72
CA ASP A 147 -4.30 -8.16 -8.86
C ASP A 147 -3.86 -6.80 -8.32
N ARG A 148 -2.71 -6.30 -8.77
CA ARG A 148 -2.08 -5.08 -8.24
C ARG A 148 -2.86 -3.80 -8.56
N THR A 149 -3.85 -3.82 -9.43
CA THR A 149 -4.68 -2.65 -9.75
C THR A 149 -6.06 -2.74 -9.08
N LYS A 150 -6.71 -3.90 -9.16
CA LYS A 150 -8.06 -4.12 -8.61
C LYS A 150 -8.06 -4.52 -7.14
N LEU A 151 -6.93 -5.06 -6.67
CA LEU A 151 -6.69 -5.58 -5.33
C LEU A 151 -7.60 -6.76 -4.95
N THR A 152 -8.13 -7.46 -5.95
CA THR A 152 -8.93 -8.68 -5.82
C THR A 152 -8.11 -9.91 -6.20
N GLU A 153 -8.73 -11.08 -6.21
CA GLU A 153 -8.09 -12.34 -6.57
C GLU A 153 -7.39 -12.30 -7.94
N ALA A 154 -6.23 -12.96 -8.01
CA ALA A 154 -5.47 -13.18 -9.24
C ALA A 154 -4.90 -14.60 -9.28
N GLU A 155 -4.49 -15.03 -10.47
CA GLU A 155 -3.73 -16.28 -10.64
C GLU A 155 -2.37 -16.14 -9.94
N THR A 156 -1.93 -17.22 -9.28
CA THR A 156 -0.60 -17.26 -8.63
C THR A 156 0.52 -17.21 -9.67
N VAL A 157 1.69 -16.73 -9.25
CA VAL A 157 2.88 -16.58 -10.10
C VAL A 157 4.05 -17.33 -9.49
N ASN A 158 5.02 -17.72 -10.32
CA ASN A 158 6.29 -18.32 -9.89
C ASN A 158 6.17 -19.54 -8.95
N GLY A 159 5.06 -20.28 -9.03
CA GLY A 159 4.82 -21.48 -8.21
C GLY A 159 4.49 -21.21 -6.74
N ALA A 160 4.22 -19.96 -6.37
CA ALA A 160 3.86 -19.58 -5.01
C ALA A 160 2.59 -20.30 -4.53
N GLN A 161 2.64 -20.82 -3.30
CA GLN A 161 1.48 -21.41 -2.64
C GLN A 161 0.67 -20.29 -1.99
N VAL A 162 -0.58 -20.14 -2.41
CA VAL A 162 -1.48 -19.08 -1.95
C VAL A 162 -2.84 -19.66 -1.58
N GLU A 163 -3.53 -18.96 -0.71
CA GLU A 163 -4.91 -19.24 -0.38
C GLU A 163 -5.85 -18.72 -1.46
N LYS A 164 -6.87 -19.52 -1.77
CA LYS A 164 -7.99 -19.05 -2.58
C LYS A 164 -8.81 -18.06 -1.77
N HIS A 165 -9.13 -16.94 -2.39
CA HIS A 165 -9.97 -15.88 -1.85
C HIS A 165 -10.82 -15.26 -2.97
N GLN A 166 -11.77 -14.41 -2.58
CA GLN A 166 -12.56 -13.62 -3.51
C GLN A 166 -12.80 -12.23 -2.92
N GLY A 167 -12.52 -11.20 -3.71
CA GLY A 167 -12.60 -9.80 -3.29
C GLY A 167 -11.31 -9.29 -2.65
N LEU A 168 -11.45 -8.19 -1.91
CA LEU A 168 -10.35 -7.49 -1.24
C LEU A 168 -9.91 -8.24 0.01
N THR A 169 -8.60 -8.26 0.27
CA THR A 169 -7.99 -8.84 1.48
C THR A 169 -7.29 -7.79 2.35
N ILE A 170 -6.48 -6.91 1.72
CA ILE A 170 -5.56 -6.03 2.45
C ILE A 170 -5.92 -4.53 2.40
N THR A 171 -6.37 -4.02 1.25
CA THR A 171 -6.59 -2.58 1.03
C THR A 171 -7.55 -2.32 -0.14
N MET A 172 -7.97 -1.06 -0.34
CA MET A 172 -8.81 -0.63 -1.46
C MET A 172 -7.93 -0.22 -2.65
N PRO A 173 -8.43 -0.35 -3.89
CA PRO A 173 -7.72 0.20 -5.04
C PRO A 173 -7.62 1.73 -4.96
N VAL A 174 -6.66 2.30 -5.70
CA VAL A 174 -6.58 3.75 -5.96
C VAL A 174 -7.90 4.24 -6.57
N ASP A 175 -8.30 5.45 -6.20
CA ASP A 175 -9.60 6.06 -6.48
C ASP A 175 -10.77 5.17 -6.03
N PRO A 176 -10.85 4.82 -4.72
CA PRO A 176 -11.92 3.98 -4.21
C PRO A 176 -13.29 4.66 -4.40
N LYS A 177 -14.34 3.87 -4.62
CA LYS A 177 -15.69 4.39 -4.86
C LYS A 177 -16.45 4.56 -3.55
N ALA A 178 -17.00 5.75 -3.32
CA ALA A 178 -17.94 6.02 -2.22
C ALA A 178 -19.33 5.39 -2.46
N ALA A 179 -19.39 4.07 -2.56
CA ALA A 179 -20.61 3.32 -2.85
C ALA A 179 -20.59 1.94 -2.17
N SER A 180 -21.77 1.49 -1.74
CA SER A 180 -21.98 0.14 -1.18
C SER A 180 -22.05 -0.91 -2.28
N ASP A 181 -21.70 -2.15 -1.95
CA ASP A 181 -21.85 -3.34 -2.79
C ASP A 181 -21.03 -3.35 -4.09
N VAL A 182 -20.07 -2.42 -4.22
CA VAL A 182 -19.11 -2.39 -5.33
C VAL A 182 -17.91 -3.28 -5.06
N TYR A 183 -17.58 -3.48 -3.79
CA TYR A 183 -16.47 -4.31 -3.35
C TYR A 183 -16.98 -5.49 -2.54
N MET A 184 -16.29 -6.61 -2.68
CA MET A 184 -16.40 -7.75 -1.78
C MET A 184 -15.15 -7.78 -0.90
N TYR A 185 -15.30 -8.17 0.36
CA TYR A 185 -14.19 -8.38 1.29
C TYR A 185 -14.13 -9.85 1.67
N TRP A 186 -12.91 -10.41 1.66
CA TRP A 186 -12.66 -11.78 2.08
C TRP A 186 -12.53 -11.85 3.60
N ASP A 187 -13.51 -12.48 4.27
CA ASP A 187 -13.40 -12.79 5.69
C ASP A 187 -12.70 -14.13 5.88
N THR A 188 -11.48 -14.09 6.41
CA THR A 188 -10.68 -15.30 6.60
C THR A 188 -11.30 -16.32 7.56
N PRO A 189 -11.79 -15.95 8.76
CA PRO A 189 -12.38 -16.91 9.70
C PRO A 189 -13.49 -17.77 9.08
N THR A 190 -14.40 -17.16 8.32
CA THR A 190 -15.50 -17.89 7.65
C THR A 190 -15.13 -18.42 6.26
N ARG A 191 -14.00 -17.97 5.70
CA ARG A 191 -13.59 -18.20 4.30
C ARG A 191 -14.69 -17.86 3.31
N THR A 192 -15.32 -16.71 3.49
CA THR A 192 -16.38 -16.21 2.61
C THR A 192 -16.12 -14.78 2.15
N ALA A 193 -16.60 -14.45 0.97
CA ALA A 193 -16.63 -13.08 0.47
C ALA A 193 -17.95 -12.42 0.87
N VAL A 194 -17.88 -11.25 1.52
CA VAL A 194 -19.04 -10.48 1.96
C VAL A 194 -19.06 -9.08 1.33
N PRO A 195 -20.24 -8.51 1.05
CA PRO A 195 -20.32 -7.18 0.47
C PRO A 195 -19.80 -6.11 1.44
N VAL A 196 -19.05 -5.16 0.90
CA VAL A 196 -18.60 -3.97 1.61
C VAL A 196 -19.67 -2.88 1.51
N LYS A 197 -20.04 -2.29 2.65
CA LYS A 197 -20.94 -1.15 2.73
C LYS A 197 -20.15 0.14 2.91
N TYR A 198 -20.47 1.15 2.12
CA TYR A 198 -20.01 2.50 2.36
C TYR A 198 -20.87 3.13 3.46
N VAL A 199 -20.23 3.63 4.51
CA VAL A 199 -20.88 4.22 5.69
C VAL A 199 -20.90 5.75 5.59
N GLY A 200 -19.80 6.36 5.15
CA GLY A 200 -19.70 7.81 5.05
C GLY A 200 -18.30 8.31 4.71
N THR A 201 -18.17 9.63 4.61
CA THR A 201 -16.88 10.31 4.47
C THR A 201 -16.51 10.95 5.81
N GLU A 202 -15.29 10.73 6.25
CA GLU A 202 -14.75 11.29 7.49
C GLU A 202 -13.32 11.80 7.28
N LYS A 203 -12.81 12.60 8.22
CA LYS A 203 -11.38 12.92 8.27
C LYS A 203 -10.65 12.00 9.25
N ARG A 204 -9.51 11.47 8.83
CA ARG A 204 -8.54 10.76 9.68
C ARG A 204 -7.15 11.29 9.39
N GLY A 205 -6.45 11.71 10.43
CA GLY A 205 -5.10 12.28 10.28
C GLY A 205 -5.04 13.52 9.37
N GLY A 206 -6.13 14.27 9.22
CA GLY A 206 -6.22 15.44 8.33
C GLY A 206 -6.59 15.12 6.87
N ARG A 207 -6.59 13.84 6.47
CA ARG A 207 -6.96 13.38 5.13
C ARG A 207 -8.43 13.01 5.04
N ASP A 208 -9.02 13.15 3.86
CA ASP A 208 -10.38 12.70 3.60
C ASP A 208 -10.38 11.18 3.40
N THR A 209 -11.30 10.50 4.08
CA THR A 209 -11.41 9.04 4.08
C THR A 209 -12.84 8.59 3.81
N TYR A 210 -12.96 7.46 3.13
CA TYR A 210 -14.20 6.72 3.03
C TYR A 210 -14.23 5.63 4.09
N HIS A 211 -15.26 5.68 4.93
CA HIS A 211 -15.53 4.66 5.93
C HIS A 211 -16.31 3.52 5.27
N TYR A 212 -15.69 2.36 5.24
CA TYR A 212 -16.27 1.11 4.76
C TYR A 212 -16.48 0.14 5.92
N ARG A 213 -17.55 -0.65 5.82
CA ARG A 213 -17.87 -1.73 6.75
C ARG A 213 -18.11 -3.04 6.02
N ALA A 214 -17.45 -4.10 6.47
CA ALA A 214 -17.73 -5.48 6.06
C ALA A 214 -18.12 -6.29 7.31
N THR A 215 -19.18 -7.09 7.20
CA THR A 215 -19.63 -7.97 8.28
C THR A 215 -19.81 -9.39 7.74
N ALA A 216 -19.17 -10.35 8.40
CA ALA A 216 -19.26 -11.76 8.08
C ALA A 216 -19.69 -12.55 9.31
N SER A 217 -20.51 -13.58 9.11
CA SER A 217 -20.90 -14.52 10.16
C SER A 217 -21.21 -15.88 9.55
N GLY A 218 -20.76 -16.95 10.20
CA GLY A 218 -20.95 -18.30 9.70
C GLY A 218 -20.18 -19.33 10.50
N ALA A 219 -20.05 -20.53 9.94
CA ALA A 219 -19.15 -21.54 10.49
C ALA A 219 -17.70 -21.03 10.41
N LEU A 220 -16.89 -21.29 11.45
CA LEU A 220 -15.45 -21.11 11.37
C LEU A 220 -14.92 -22.13 10.36
N ALA A 221 -14.35 -21.67 9.27
CA ALA A 221 -13.84 -22.50 8.17
C ALA A 221 -12.33 -22.37 7.98
N ASP A 222 -11.67 -21.43 8.66
CA ASP A 222 -10.22 -21.29 8.59
C ASP A 222 -9.49 -22.49 9.22
N PRO A 223 -8.67 -23.25 8.46
CA PRO A 223 -8.00 -24.44 8.96
C PRO A 223 -6.97 -24.14 10.06
N ALA A 224 -6.26 -23.02 9.97
CA ALA A 224 -5.22 -22.67 10.94
C ALA A 224 -5.84 -22.36 12.31
N MET A 225 -6.94 -21.60 12.34
CA MET A 225 -7.72 -21.37 13.56
C MET A 225 -8.35 -22.66 14.09
N GLN A 226 -8.93 -23.51 13.22
CA GLN A 226 -9.53 -24.78 13.66
C GLN A 226 -8.50 -25.71 14.33
N GLN A 227 -7.26 -25.77 13.82
CA GLN A 227 -6.20 -26.60 14.41
C GLN A 227 -5.79 -26.14 15.81
N GLN A 228 -5.98 -24.86 16.14
CA GLN A 228 -5.69 -24.30 17.45
C GLN A 228 -6.82 -24.54 18.46
N LEU A 229 -7.99 -25.01 18.01
CA LEU A 229 -9.19 -25.16 18.82
C LEU A 229 -9.51 -26.64 19.10
N PRO A 230 -9.98 -27.00 20.33
CA PRO A 230 -10.33 -28.38 20.65
C PRO A 230 -11.48 -28.93 19.80
N ALA A 231 -11.33 -30.10 19.17
CA ALA A 231 -12.42 -30.72 18.42
C ALA A 231 -13.53 -31.31 19.31
N ALA A 232 -13.25 -31.58 20.57
CA ALA A 232 -14.20 -32.12 21.53
C ALA A 232 -13.83 -31.75 22.98
N LEU A 233 -14.80 -31.82 23.89
CA LEU A 233 -14.61 -31.65 25.33
C LEU A 233 -15.05 -32.89 26.11
N PRO A 234 -14.33 -33.26 27.18
CA PRO A 234 -14.78 -34.31 28.09
C PRO A 234 -16.11 -33.94 28.73
N ARG A 235 -17.06 -34.88 28.75
CA ARG A 235 -18.37 -34.73 29.39
C ARG A 235 -18.28 -34.38 30.88
N THR A 236 -17.19 -34.77 31.54
CA THR A 236 -16.92 -34.46 32.94
C THR A 236 -16.84 -32.95 33.22
N LEU A 237 -16.51 -32.14 32.21
CA LEU A 237 -16.50 -30.69 32.31
C LEU A 237 -17.89 -30.05 32.10
N ALA A 238 -18.89 -30.81 31.67
CA ALA A 238 -20.20 -30.27 31.31
C ALA A 238 -20.92 -29.53 32.47
N PRO A 239 -20.96 -30.03 33.73
CA PRO A 239 -21.59 -29.29 34.82
C PRO A 239 -20.90 -27.94 35.11
N ALA A 240 -19.57 -27.93 35.01
CA ALA A 240 -18.75 -26.77 35.24
C ALA A 240 -18.94 -25.71 34.14
N LEU A 241 -18.96 -26.12 32.88
CA LEU A 241 -19.25 -25.25 31.74
C LEU A 241 -20.68 -24.71 31.80
N LEU A 242 -21.66 -25.55 32.15
CA LEU A 242 -23.06 -25.15 32.29
C LEU A 242 -23.20 -23.98 33.26
N ALA A 243 -22.51 -24.00 34.40
CA ALA A 243 -22.53 -22.91 35.38
C ALA A 243 -22.01 -21.56 34.84
N LEU A 244 -21.21 -21.57 33.76
CA LEU A 244 -20.67 -20.36 33.13
C LEU A 244 -21.60 -19.75 32.06
N LEU A 245 -22.68 -20.46 31.69
CA LEU A 245 -23.59 -20.04 30.63
C LEU A 245 -24.71 -19.13 31.16
N PRO A 246 -25.35 -18.32 30.30
CA PRO A 246 -26.57 -17.60 30.65
C PRO A 246 -27.67 -18.55 31.13
N ALA A 247 -28.52 -18.10 32.07
CA ALA A 247 -29.55 -18.93 32.72
C ALA A 247 -30.49 -19.64 31.72
N GLU A 248 -30.83 -18.99 30.61
CA GLU A 248 -31.64 -19.56 29.53
C GLU A 248 -30.95 -20.78 28.90
N THR A 249 -29.66 -20.66 28.60
CA THR A 249 -28.85 -21.75 28.04
C THR A 249 -28.65 -22.87 29.07
N GLN A 250 -28.55 -22.54 30.35
CA GLN A 250 -28.50 -23.53 31.43
C GLN A 250 -29.75 -24.39 31.46
N GLN A 251 -30.94 -23.78 31.41
CA GLN A 251 -32.21 -24.48 31.44
C GLN A 251 -32.40 -25.40 30.22
N LEU A 252 -31.92 -24.97 29.04
CA LEU A 252 -31.95 -25.77 27.82
C LEU A 252 -31.00 -26.98 27.89
N LEU A 253 -29.79 -26.80 28.43
CA LEU A 253 -28.74 -27.82 28.39
C LEU A 253 -28.73 -28.77 29.60
N ALA A 254 -29.16 -28.34 30.78
CA ALA A 254 -29.15 -29.13 32.02
C ALA A 254 -29.75 -30.55 31.86
N PRO A 255 -30.95 -30.74 31.28
CA PRO A 255 -31.54 -32.08 31.13
C PRO A 255 -30.82 -32.96 30.09
N LEU A 256 -29.96 -32.36 29.26
CA LEU A 256 -29.26 -33.03 28.16
C LEU A 256 -27.85 -33.48 28.53
N VAL A 257 -27.27 -32.97 29.63
CA VAL A 257 -25.89 -33.29 30.08
C VAL A 257 -25.65 -34.80 30.21
N SER A 258 -26.60 -35.53 30.81
CA SER A 258 -26.54 -36.99 31.00
C SER A 258 -26.73 -37.80 29.71
N ARG A 259 -27.00 -37.15 28.58
CA ARG A 259 -27.15 -37.76 27.25
C ARG A 259 -26.00 -37.45 26.29
N LEU A 260 -25.11 -36.52 26.63
CA LEU A 260 -23.95 -36.16 25.81
C LEU A 260 -22.99 -37.36 25.61
N PRO A 261 -22.22 -37.50 24.54
CA PRO A 261 -21.17 -38.54 24.50
C PRO A 261 -20.08 -38.28 25.56
N GLU A 262 -19.23 -39.27 25.88
CA GLU A 262 -18.08 -39.09 26.78
C GLU A 262 -17.15 -37.96 26.29
N GLN A 263 -16.97 -37.86 24.98
CA GLN A 263 -16.31 -36.77 24.30
C GLN A 263 -17.35 -36.00 23.51
N VAL A 264 -17.69 -34.79 23.98
CA VAL A 264 -18.69 -33.91 23.38
C VAL A 264 -18.07 -33.19 22.18
N PRO A 265 -18.50 -33.49 20.94
CA PRO A 265 -17.95 -32.83 19.76
C PRO A 265 -18.26 -31.33 19.79
N LEU A 266 -17.28 -30.53 19.43
CA LEU A 266 -17.42 -29.09 19.27
C LEU A 266 -17.50 -28.71 17.80
N SER A 267 -18.27 -27.68 17.54
CA SER A 267 -18.28 -26.93 16.28
C SER A 267 -18.10 -25.45 16.59
N TYR A 268 -17.63 -24.67 15.62
CA TYR A 268 -17.28 -23.27 15.86
C TYR A 268 -17.99 -22.37 14.87
N THR A 269 -18.48 -21.24 15.38
CA THR A 269 -19.01 -20.15 14.57
C THR A 269 -18.13 -18.93 14.75
N ALA A 270 -17.90 -18.21 13.66
CA ALA A 270 -17.15 -16.97 13.64
C ALA A 270 -18.07 -15.82 13.23
N SER A 271 -17.83 -14.66 13.81
CA SER A 271 -18.45 -13.40 13.41
C SER A 271 -17.38 -12.31 13.43
N SER A 272 -17.31 -11.56 12.35
CA SER A 272 -16.34 -10.48 12.19
C SER A 272 -17.04 -9.23 11.66
N THR A 273 -16.66 -8.07 12.18
CA THR A 273 -16.95 -6.76 11.60
C THR A 273 -15.64 -6.01 11.44
N TYR A 274 -15.39 -5.54 10.22
CA TYR A 274 -14.24 -4.75 9.85
C TYR A 274 -14.74 -3.36 9.47
N ASP A 275 -14.29 -2.35 10.20
CA ASP A 275 -14.45 -0.94 9.86
C ASP A 275 -13.12 -0.42 9.33
N VAL A 276 -13.12 0.15 8.13
CA VAL A 276 -11.92 0.63 7.45
C VAL A 276 -12.15 2.07 7.01
N TRP A 277 -11.30 2.98 7.46
CA TRP A 277 -11.24 4.36 6.95
C TRP A 277 -10.12 4.43 5.92
N ALA A 278 -10.48 4.24 4.66
CA ALA A 278 -9.54 4.25 3.54
C ALA A 278 -9.38 5.68 3.00
N ASP A 279 -8.17 6.08 2.66
CA ASP A 279 -7.89 7.35 1.98
C ASP A 279 -8.74 7.48 0.70
N ALA A 280 -9.39 8.63 0.53
CA ALA A 280 -10.34 8.84 -0.57
C ALA A 280 -9.69 8.88 -1.96
N GLU A 281 -8.37 9.08 -2.04
CA GLU A 281 -7.61 9.14 -3.29
C GLU A 281 -6.83 7.84 -3.51
N LEU A 282 -6.06 7.40 -2.51
CA LEU A 282 -5.14 6.26 -2.66
C LEU A 282 -5.72 4.92 -2.21
N GLY A 283 -6.87 4.89 -1.53
CA GLY A 283 -7.49 3.65 -1.04
C GLY A 283 -6.77 2.97 0.14
N ALA A 284 -5.60 3.47 0.53
CA ALA A 284 -4.84 2.95 1.66
C ALA A 284 -5.59 3.14 3.00
N PRO A 285 -5.67 2.11 3.86
CA PRO A 285 -6.32 2.23 5.17
C PRO A 285 -5.51 3.15 6.09
N LEU A 286 -6.13 4.21 6.59
CA LEU A 286 -5.52 5.11 7.58
C LEU A 286 -5.86 4.70 9.02
N ASP A 287 -7.06 4.16 9.21
CA ASP A 287 -7.56 3.70 10.50
C ASP A 287 -8.43 2.47 10.26
N THR A 288 -8.43 1.56 11.21
CA THR A 288 -9.19 0.31 11.12
C THR A 288 -9.63 -0.17 12.49
N LYS A 289 -10.86 -0.68 12.56
CA LYS A 289 -11.42 -1.30 13.75
C LYS A 289 -11.91 -2.70 13.40
N ILE A 290 -11.60 -3.66 14.27
CA ILE A 290 -11.93 -5.08 14.13
C ILE A 290 -12.70 -5.51 15.37
N ASN A 291 -13.93 -5.96 15.15
CA ASN A 291 -14.70 -6.70 16.14
C ASN A 291 -14.82 -8.16 15.66
N ARG A 292 -14.22 -9.10 16.37
CA ARG A 292 -14.19 -10.51 15.98
C ARG A 292 -14.59 -11.39 17.15
N SER A 293 -15.43 -12.39 16.90
CA SER A 293 -15.86 -13.37 17.89
C SER A 293 -15.84 -14.77 17.29
N VAL A 294 -15.32 -15.74 18.05
CA VAL A 294 -15.38 -17.17 17.75
C VAL A 294 -16.04 -17.85 18.94
N VAL A 295 -17.12 -18.56 18.68
CA VAL A 295 -17.95 -19.21 19.70
C VAL A 295 -17.92 -20.72 19.50
N ALA A 296 -17.64 -21.45 20.57
CA ALA A 296 -17.78 -22.90 20.60
C ALA A 296 -19.27 -23.27 20.72
N ASN A 297 -19.70 -24.26 19.95
CA ASN A 297 -21.07 -24.77 19.93
C ASN A 297 -21.04 -26.28 20.12
N VAL A 298 -22.06 -26.81 20.78
CA VAL A 298 -22.31 -28.26 20.87
C VAL A 298 -23.49 -28.65 20.02
N ALA A 299 -23.39 -29.79 19.35
CA ALA A 299 -24.49 -30.39 18.61
C ALA A 299 -25.36 -31.22 19.57
N LEU A 300 -26.60 -30.78 19.76
CA LEU A 300 -27.64 -31.54 20.45
C LEU A 300 -28.81 -31.72 19.47
N GLY A 301 -28.76 -32.81 18.69
CA GLY A 301 -29.66 -32.99 17.55
C GLY A 301 -29.20 -32.17 16.33
N SER A 302 -30.14 -31.53 15.62
CA SER A 302 -29.88 -30.79 14.38
C SER A 302 -29.48 -29.32 14.58
N THR A 303 -29.58 -28.78 15.80
CA THR A 303 -29.36 -27.35 16.06
C THR A 303 -28.11 -27.18 16.93
N PRO A 304 -27.10 -26.40 16.49
CA PRO A 304 -25.95 -26.07 17.32
C PRO A 304 -26.37 -25.14 18.45
N ILE A 305 -25.97 -25.47 19.68
CA ILE A 305 -26.21 -24.64 20.86
C ILE A 305 -24.90 -23.92 21.22
N PRO A 306 -24.89 -22.57 21.24
CA PRO A 306 -23.71 -21.82 21.62
C PRO A 306 -23.39 -22.08 23.09
N LEU A 307 -22.11 -22.34 23.35
CA LEU A 307 -21.57 -22.50 24.69
C LEU A 307 -20.93 -21.18 25.13
N LEU A 308 -19.67 -20.98 24.79
CA LEU A 308 -18.88 -19.84 25.26
C LEU A 308 -18.04 -19.27 24.11
N PRO A 309 -17.76 -17.96 24.14
CA PRO A 309 -16.75 -17.39 23.26
C PRO A 309 -15.38 -17.98 23.64
N VAL A 310 -14.69 -18.53 22.65
CA VAL A 310 -13.28 -18.94 22.80
C VAL A 310 -12.34 -17.78 22.50
N LEU A 311 -12.80 -16.84 21.69
CA LEU A 311 -12.15 -15.59 21.35
C LEU A 311 -13.25 -14.54 21.12
N ALA A 312 -13.13 -13.37 21.71
CA ALA A 312 -13.89 -12.19 21.32
C ALA A 312 -13.00 -10.97 21.51
N ILE A 313 -12.73 -10.20 20.46
CA ILE A 313 -11.84 -9.04 20.51
C ILE A 313 -12.54 -7.84 19.90
N ASP A 314 -12.33 -6.67 20.50
CA ASP A 314 -12.65 -5.37 19.94
C ASP A 314 -11.36 -4.55 19.99
N VAL A 315 -10.74 -4.38 18.83
CA VAL A 315 -9.44 -3.72 18.69
C VAL A 315 -9.51 -2.66 17.61
N THR A 316 -8.80 -1.56 17.82
CA THR A 316 -8.68 -0.46 16.86
C THR A 316 -7.19 -0.19 16.63
N ALA A 317 -6.82 0.24 15.43
CA ALA A 317 -5.46 0.66 15.13
C ALA A 317 -5.02 1.73 16.15
N ASP A 318 -3.81 1.59 16.67
CA ASP A 318 -3.30 2.56 17.62
C ASP A 318 -2.92 3.88 16.93
N GLN A 319 -2.80 4.94 17.73
CA GLN A 319 -2.54 6.27 17.18
C GLN A 319 -1.20 6.34 16.45
N ALA A 320 -0.19 5.58 16.87
CA ALA A 320 1.12 5.56 16.21
C ALA A 320 1.02 4.98 14.80
N SER A 321 0.29 3.88 14.64
CA SER A 321 0.02 3.22 13.37
C SER A 321 -0.79 4.12 12.43
N VAL A 322 -1.82 4.80 12.95
CA VAL A 322 -2.60 5.79 12.18
C VAL A 322 -1.71 6.92 11.67
N GLN A 323 -0.83 7.47 12.51
CA GLN A 323 0.08 8.54 12.10
C GLN A 323 1.14 8.07 11.10
N GLN A 324 1.59 6.82 11.20
CA GLN A 324 2.50 6.25 10.22
C GLN A 324 1.81 6.06 8.87
N ALA A 325 0.59 5.49 8.87
CA ALA A 325 -0.20 5.33 7.65
C ALA A 325 -0.46 6.67 6.94
N VAL A 326 -0.76 7.74 7.69
CA VAL A 326 -0.92 9.10 7.13
C VAL A 326 0.36 9.57 6.45
N LYS A 327 1.53 9.40 7.08
CA LYS A 327 2.82 9.79 6.48
C LYS A 327 3.12 9.00 5.20
N ASP A 328 2.84 7.70 5.21
CA ASP A 328 3.09 6.82 4.07
C ASP A 328 2.18 7.21 2.90
N VAL A 329 0.91 7.52 3.17
CA VAL A 329 -0.06 8.00 2.17
C VAL A 329 0.30 9.40 1.65
N ASP A 330 0.76 10.32 2.50
CA ASP A 330 1.23 11.64 2.06
C ASP A 330 2.46 11.52 1.14
N ALA A 331 3.40 10.65 1.48
CA ALA A 331 4.59 10.39 0.66
C ALA A 331 4.21 9.77 -0.69
N ALA A 332 3.37 8.73 -0.69
CA ALA A 332 2.90 8.08 -1.90
C ALA A 332 2.07 9.02 -2.78
N GLY A 333 1.21 9.85 -2.17
CA GLY A 333 0.41 10.84 -2.89
C GLY A 333 1.26 11.92 -3.56
N LEU A 334 2.32 12.38 -2.89
CA LEU A 334 3.28 13.31 -3.48
C LEU A 334 4.01 12.68 -4.68
N GLU A 335 4.50 11.46 -4.52
CA GLU A 335 5.19 10.73 -5.60
C GLU A 335 4.25 10.52 -6.80
N LEU A 336 3.02 10.09 -6.55
CA LEU A 336 2.01 9.89 -7.59
C LEU A 336 1.67 11.21 -8.29
N ALA A 337 1.45 12.31 -7.55
CA ALA A 337 1.20 13.63 -8.14
C ALA A 337 2.35 14.13 -9.02
N TRP A 338 3.60 13.82 -8.66
CA TRP A 338 4.76 14.11 -9.49
C TRP A 338 4.77 13.30 -10.78
N ILE A 339 4.44 12.01 -10.72
CA ILE A 339 4.43 11.14 -11.88
C ILE A 339 3.25 11.47 -12.80
N GLU A 340 2.06 11.71 -12.26
CA GLU A 340 0.85 11.89 -13.06
C GLU A 340 0.70 13.31 -13.62
N SER A 341 1.11 14.32 -12.85
CA SER A 341 0.80 15.72 -13.16
C SER A 341 2.05 16.58 -13.34
N TRP A 342 2.87 16.75 -12.29
CA TRP A 342 3.93 17.77 -12.31
C TRP A 342 5.08 17.43 -13.25
N GLY A 343 5.57 16.19 -13.25
CA GLY A 343 6.65 15.71 -14.10
C GLY A 343 6.35 15.87 -15.59
N PRO A 344 5.22 15.32 -16.10
CA PRO A 344 4.82 15.51 -17.49
C PRO A 344 4.63 16.98 -17.87
N LEU A 345 4.04 17.80 -17.00
CA LEU A 345 3.83 19.23 -17.26
C LEU A 345 5.15 20.00 -17.37
N VAL A 346 6.08 19.80 -16.44
CA VAL A 346 7.40 20.44 -16.46
C VAL A 346 8.18 20.02 -17.70
N LEU A 347 8.20 18.71 -18.02
CA LEU A 347 8.88 18.19 -19.21
C LEU A 347 8.26 18.75 -20.50
N LEU A 348 6.94 18.86 -20.58
CA LEU A 348 6.23 19.43 -21.73
C LEU A 348 6.57 20.90 -21.92
N ILE A 349 6.51 21.72 -20.85
CA ILE A 349 6.81 23.14 -20.90
C ILE A 349 8.26 23.36 -21.34
N LEU A 350 9.22 22.67 -20.72
CA LEU A 350 10.63 22.75 -21.10
C LEU A 350 10.86 22.29 -22.54
N GLY A 351 10.20 21.20 -22.96
CA GLY A 351 10.28 20.67 -24.32
C GLY A 351 9.79 21.68 -25.36
N VAL A 352 8.63 22.30 -25.13
CA VAL A 352 8.07 23.33 -26.01
C VAL A 352 8.96 24.58 -26.04
N LEU A 353 9.43 25.06 -24.89
CA LEU A 353 10.30 26.23 -24.80
C LEU A 353 11.62 26.02 -25.58
N LEU A 354 12.27 24.86 -25.41
CA LEU A 354 13.50 24.53 -26.14
C LEU A 354 13.26 24.34 -27.63
N GLY A 355 12.13 23.72 -28.01
CA GLY A 355 11.72 23.59 -29.41
C GLY A 355 11.51 24.94 -30.09
N VAL A 356 10.75 25.85 -29.45
CA VAL A 356 10.52 27.21 -29.95
C VAL A 356 11.83 28.00 -30.02
N LEU A 357 12.66 27.94 -28.99
CA LEU A 357 13.97 28.62 -28.98
C LEU A 357 14.86 28.12 -30.12
N GLY A 358 14.95 26.81 -30.33
CA GLY A 358 15.71 26.21 -31.44
C GLY A 358 15.20 26.69 -32.81
N LEU A 359 13.88 26.78 -33.00
CA LEU A 359 13.27 27.32 -34.21
C LEU A 359 13.56 28.82 -34.41
N VAL A 360 13.52 29.63 -33.35
CA VAL A 360 13.84 31.07 -33.40
C VAL A 360 15.32 31.29 -33.74
N VAL A 361 16.24 30.57 -33.10
CA VAL A 361 17.68 30.64 -33.39
C VAL A 361 17.98 30.25 -34.84
N ARG A 362 17.27 29.25 -35.37
CA ARG A 362 17.34 28.88 -36.78
C ARG A 362 16.86 29.99 -37.72
N ARG A 363 15.74 30.65 -37.41
CA ARG A 363 15.19 31.73 -38.25
C ARG A 363 16.08 32.98 -38.26
N ARG A 364 16.82 33.24 -37.19
CA ARG A 364 17.73 34.40 -37.05
C ARG A 364 19.11 34.21 -37.70
N THR A 365 19.42 33.07 -38.32
CA THR A 365 20.68 32.86 -39.05
C THR A 365 20.46 33.01 -40.57
N PRO A 366 20.84 34.12 -41.20
CA PRO A 366 20.71 34.31 -42.65
C PRO A 366 21.50 33.23 -43.40
N GLY A 367 20.96 32.72 -44.50
CA GLY A 367 21.73 31.89 -45.44
C GLY A 367 22.79 32.74 -46.16
N PRO A 368 23.96 32.19 -46.51
CA PRO A 368 24.87 32.88 -47.41
C PRO A 368 24.17 33.06 -48.77
N ALA A 369 24.10 34.31 -49.23
CA ALA A 369 23.70 34.67 -50.59
C ALA A 369 24.76 34.26 -51.60
#